data_AF-A0A9D4DTW6-F1
#
_entry.id   AF-A0A9D4DTW6-F1
#
_cell.length_a   1.000
_cell.length_b   1.000
_cell.length_c   1.000
_cell.angle_alpha   90.00
_cell.angle_beta   90.00
_cell.angle_gamma   90.00
#
_symmetry.space_group_name_H-M   'P 1'
#
loop_
_entity.id
_entity.type
_entity.pdbx_description
1 polymer ?
#
loop_
_entity_poly.entity_id
_entity_poly.type
_entity_poly.pdbx_seq_one_letter_code
_entity_poly.pdbx_strand_id
1 'polypeptide(L)'
;MRLMKENPGLSSTADRWVRRCTADSTWYQRTSPGGYILGQNHLYSKSFINWTDVVKTWEQEKKNFAYGSPGNNASLVGNYTQMIWGETSSVGCSAANCGTFFIYICLYATIPNPQPLDQPYKESVSNSSCDDCPGHCNASTHLCDYGGLICLSGSKLNMTTYTCDCVSTVLPGTYSGSECSLNCVGTNDINPECSRSQNNTCVIIFYFSRMRWNQ
;
A
#
# COMPACT_ATOMS: atom_id res chain seq x y z
N MET A 1 -8.16 7.91 11.84
CA MET A 1 -7.12 6.88 11.61
C MET A 1 -7.78 5.55 11.30
N ARG A 2 -7.37 4.86 10.22
CA ARG A 2 -7.85 3.52 9.89
C ARG A 2 -7.08 2.43 10.63
N LEU A 3 -7.76 1.33 10.93
CA LEU A 3 -7.14 0.10 11.40
C LEU A 3 -6.48 -0.61 10.21
N MET A 4 -5.16 -0.75 10.25
CA MET A 4 -4.43 -1.51 9.24
C MET A 4 -4.63 -3.01 9.44
N LYS A 5 -4.89 -3.74 8.36
CA LYS A 5 -4.91 -5.22 8.34
C LYS A 5 -3.78 -5.78 7.50
N GLU A 6 -3.35 -6.99 7.83
CA GLU A 6 -2.37 -7.71 7.01
C GLU A 6 -3.01 -8.09 5.68
N ASN A 7 -2.28 -7.88 4.59
CA ASN A 7 -2.72 -8.22 3.25
C ASN A 7 -1.71 -9.19 2.59
N PRO A 8 -2.08 -10.46 2.38
CA PRO A 8 -1.19 -11.47 1.81
C PRO A 8 -0.66 -11.12 0.41
N GLY A 9 -1.44 -10.37 -0.39
CA GLY A 9 -1.03 -9.89 -1.70
C GLY A 9 0.09 -8.85 -1.63
N LEU A 10 0.01 -7.92 -0.67
CA LEU A 10 1.10 -6.99 -0.35
C LEU A 10 2.31 -7.73 0.19
N SER A 11 2.13 -8.69 1.11
CA SER A 11 3.21 -9.51 1.67
C SER A 11 3.96 -10.28 0.58
N SER A 12 3.22 -10.89 -0.36
CA SER A 12 3.79 -11.57 -1.53
C SER A 12 4.54 -10.61 -2.46
N THR A 13 4.08 -9.36 -2.58
CA THR A 13 4.75 -8.33 -3.39
C THR A 13 6.03 -7.85 -2.72
N ALA A 14 6.02 -7.64 -1.40
CA ALA A 14 7.20 -7.35 -0.61
C ALA A 14 8.22 -8.49 -0.70
N ASP A 15 7.78 -9.75 -0.63
CA ASP A 15 8.64 -10.93 -0.75
C ASP A 15 9.37 -10.98 -2.11
N ARG A 16 8.64 -10.79 -3.22
CA ARG A 16 9.26 -10.71 -4.55
C ARG A 16 10.30 -9.59 -4.66
N TRP A 17 10.16 -8.53 -3.88
CA TRP A 17 11.12 -7.43 -3.86
C TRP A 17 12.36 -7.78 -3.05
N VAL A 18 12.21 -8.17 -1.79
CA VAL A 18 13.35 -8.43 -0.89
C VAL A 18 14.27 -9.53 -1.43
N ARG A 19 13.72 -10.51 -2.15
CA ARG A 19 14.49 -11.58 -2.80
C ARG A 19 15.43 -11.10 -3.91
N ARG A 20 15.24 -9.90 -4.45
CA ARG A 20 16.17 -9.33 -5.45
C ARG A 20 17.47 -8.88 -4.83
N CYS A 21 17.48 -8.64 -3.51
CA CYS A 21 18.67 -8.21 -2.77
C CYS A 21 19.36 -6.97 -3.36
N THR A 22 18.56 -6.05 -3.89
CA THR A 22 19.05 -4.78 -4.42
C THR A 22 18.74 -3.65 -3.44
N ALA A 23 19.74 -2.80 -3.19
CA ALA A 23 19.49 -1.52 -2.56
C ALA A 23 18.78 -0.64 -3.59
N ASP A 24 17.60 -0.17 -3.20
CA ASP A 24 16.77 0.74 -3.96
C ASP A 24 16.01 0.14 -5.13
N SER A 25 14.85 0.73 -5.39
CA SER A 25 14.11 0.45 -6.59
C SER A 25 13.24 1.65 -6.96
N THR A 26 13.20 1.88 -8.26
CA THR A 26 12.49 2.97 -8.88
C THR A 26 11.01 2.95 -8.52
N TRP A 27 10.37 4.12 -8.54
CA TRP A 27 8.95 4.30 -8.22
C TRP A 27 8.01 3.30 -8.94
N TYR A 28 8.41 2.82 -10.11
CA TYR A 28 7.70 1.81 -10.90
C TYR A 28 7.43 0.51 -10.14
N GLN A 29 8.33 0.06 -9.27
CA GLN A 29 8.15 -1.18 -8.53
C GLN A 29 7.17 -1.01 -7.36
N ARG A 30 6.87 0.24 -6.94
CA ARG A 30 5.87 0.57 -5.92
C ARG A 30 4.43 0.52 -6.47
N THR A 31 4.24 0.06 -7.70
CA THR A 31 2.91 -0.03 -8.30
C THR A 31 2.29 -1.39 -7.97
N SER A 32 1.15 -1.39 -7.27
CA SER A 32 0.37 -2.62 -7.08
C SER A 32 -0.21 -3.12 -8.41
N PRO A 33 -0.55 -4.42 -8.52
CA PRO A 33 -1.45 -4.89 -9.57
C PRO A 33 -2.75 -4.05 -9.51
N GLY A 34 -3.01 -3.22 -10.53
CA GLY A 34 -4.16 -2.28 -10.56
C GLY A 34 -3.81 -0.79 -10.44
N GLY A 35 -2.52 -0.41 -10.47
CA GLY A 35 -2.11 0.97 -10.72
C GLY A 35 -1.99 1.90 -9.51
N TYR A 36 -1.98 1.38 -8.28
CA TYR A 36 -1.78 2.21 -7.07
C TYR A 36 -0.32 2.31 -6.73
N ILE A 37 0.11 3.52 -6.36
CA ILE A 37 1.40 3.72 -5.71
C ILE A 37 1.24 3.29 -4.25
N LEU A 38 1.95 2.24 -3.88
CA LEU A 38 2.06 1.76 -2.51
C LEU A 38 3.07 2.61 -1.74
N GLY A 39 2.71 2.91 -0.49
CA GLY A 39 3.66 3.36 0.51
C GLY A 39 4.71 2.29 0.79
N GLN A 40 5.89 2.69 1.25
CA GLN A 40 6.98 1.77 1.53
C GLN A 40 7.82 2.23 2.72
N ASN A 41 8.04 1.30 3.66
CA ASN A 41 9.13 1.39 4.61
C ASN A 41 10.18 0.35 4.26
N HIS A 42 11.45 0.68 4.50
CA HIS A 42 12.53 -0.27 4.35
C HIS A 42 13.58 -0.10 5.45
N LEU A 43 14.28 -1.19 5.77
CA LEU A 43 15.42 -1.21 6.66
C LEU A 43 16.47 -2.17 6.11
N TYR A 44 17.74 -1.75 6.17
CA TYR A 44 18.88 -2.61 5.88
C TYR A 44 19.69 -2.80 7.15
N SER A 45 20.13 -4.03 7.41
CA SER A 45 20.94 -4.34 8.59
C SER A 45 22.02 -5.36 8.28
N LYS A 46 23.13 -5.34 9.03
CA LYS A 46 24.21 -6.34 8.88
C LYS A 46 23.88 -7.68 9.56
N SER A 47 22.96 -7.67 10.51
CA SER A 47 22.51 -8.83 11.27
C SER A 47 21.00 -8.97 11.21
N PHE A 48 20.50 -10.16 11.51
CA PHE A 48 19.06 -10.36 11.68
C PHE A 48 18.52 -9.49 12.82
N ILE A 49 17.34 -8.91 12.62
CA ILE A 49 16.59 -8.08 13.57
C ILE A 49 15.16 -8.63 13.58
N ASN A 50 14.58 -8.82 14.75
CA ASN A 50 13.18 -9.25 14.84
C ASN A 50 12.24 -8.11 14.40
N TRP A 51 11.06 -8.47 13.89
CA TRP A 51 10.10 -7.49 13.35
C TRP A 51 9.69 -6.41 14.35
N THR A 52 9.59 -6.73 15.64
CA THR A 52 9.26 -5.74 16.67
C THR A 52 10.29 -4.62 16.72
N ASP A 53 11.58 -4.97 16.64
CA ASP A 53 12.64 -3.97 16.67
C ASP A 53 12.78 -3.23 15.34
N VAL A 54 12.50 -3.89 14.20
CA VAL A 54 12.40 -3.21 12.90
C VAL A 54 11.33 -2.10 12.93
N VAL A 55 10.13 -2.43 13.43
CA VAL A 55 9.01 -1.49 13.56
C VAL A 55 9.37 -0.36 14.53
N LYS A 56 10.04 -0.67 15.65
CA LYS A 56 10.54 0.37 16.58
C LYS A 56 11.57 1.27 15.94
N THR A 57 12.45 0.76 15.07
CA THR A 57 13.42 1.60 14.36
C THR A 57 12.72 2.63 13.49
N TRP A 58 11.69 2.22 12.74
CA TRP A 58 10.86 3.16 11.98
C TRP A 58 10.10 4.14 12.89
N GLU A 59 9.54 3.66 14.00
CA GLU A 59 8.81 4.49 14.97
C GLU A 59 9.66 5.57 15.62
N GLN A 60 10.96 5.32 15.85
CA GLN A 60 11.87 6.26 16.49
C GLN A 60 12.08 7.55 15.72
N GLU A 61 11.80 7.58 14.41
CA GLU A 61 11.82 8.79 13.60
C GLU A 61 10.83 9.86 14.11
N LYS A 62 9.83 9.47 14.92
CA LYS A 62 8.91 10.41 15.60
C LYS A 62 9.62 11.51 16.37
N LYS A 63 10.85 11.27 16.83
CA LYS A 63 11.67 12.27 17.54
C LYS A 63 12.03 13.48 16.67
N ASN A 64 12.01 13.31 15.36
CA ASN A 64 12.32 14.35 14.37
C ASN A 64 11.05 14.92 13.71
N PHE A 65 9.87 14.44 14.10
CA PHE A 65 8.60 14.80 13.49
C PHE A 65 7.86 15.86 14.30
N ALA A 66 7.31 16.84 13.60
CA ALA A 66 6.39 17.82 14.17
C ALA A 66 5.13 17.92 13.32
N TYR A 67 3.97 17.59 13.88
CA TYR A 67 2.69 17.69 13.18
C TYR A 67 2.41 19.14 12.76
N GLY A 68 1.92 19.33 11.54
CA GLY A 68 1.64 20.65 10.93
C GLY A 68 2.88 21.46 10.55
N SER A 69 4.10 20.92 10.75
CA SER A 69 5.33 21.63 10.41
C SER A 69 5.72 21.41 8.94
N PRO A 70 5.85 22.48 8.12
CA PRO A 70 6.35 22.35 6.75
C PRO A 70 7.84 21.98 6.71
N GLY A 71 8.54 22.01 7.85
CA GLY A 71 9.96 21.67 7.97
C GLY A 71 10.25 20.17 8.12
N ASN A 72 9.23 19.30 8.07
CA ASN A 72 9.42 17.86 8.14
C ASN A 72 10.24 17.34 6.93
N ASN A 73 11.36 16.69 7.21
CA ASN A 73 12.24 16.13 6.19
C ASN A 73 11.91 14.67 5.93
N ALA A 74 11.51 14.33 4.70
CA ALA A 74 11.16 12.97 4.30
C ALA A 74 12.22 11.91 4.61
N SER A 75 13.51 12.26 4.53
CA SER A 75 14.61 11.34 4.83
C SER A 75 14.77 11.04 6.33
N LEU A 76 14.13 11.83 7.21
CA LEU A 76 14.22 11.70 8.67
C LEU A 76 12.93 11.22 9.33
N VAL A 77 11.77 11.39 8.66
CA VAL A 77 10.45 11.07 9.21
C VAL A 77 9.60 10.17 8.31
N GLY A 78 10.12 9.78 7.14
CA GLY A 78 9.35 9.08 6.11
C GLY A 78 8.79 7.74 6.56
N ASN A 79 9.57 6.93 7.29
CA ASN A 79 9.08 5.64 7.76
C ASN A 79 8.02 5.81 8.85
N TYR A 80 8.24 6.74 9.80
CA TYR A 80 7.26 7.01 10.85
C TYR A 80 5.95 7.58 10.30
N THR A 81 6.02 8.57 9.41
CA THR A 81 4.84 9.18 8.79
C THR A 81 4.03 8.19 7.97
N GLN A 82 4.69 7.24 7.30
CA GLN A 82 4.02 6.13 6.62
C GLN A 82 3.30 5.18 7.60
N MET A 83 3.88 4.91 8.78
CA MET A 83 3.23 4.06 9.80
C MET A 83 1.95 4.68 10.36
N ILE A 84 1.90 6.01 10.46
CA ILE A 84 0.75 6.75 11.02
C ILE A 84 -0.12 7.40 9.93
N TRP A 85 0.04 6.97 8.68
CA TRP A 85 -0.71 7.55 7.58
C TRP A 85 -2.18 7.13 7.66
N GLY A 86 -3.07 8.08 7.96
CA GLY A 86 -4.42 7.80 8.44
C GLY A 86 -5.34 7.13 7.43
N GLU A 87 -5.00 7.20 6.15
CA GLU A 87 -5.72 6.55 5.06
C GLU A 87 -5.25 5.11 4.78
N THR A 88 -4.13 4.68 5.35
CA THR A 88 -3.61 3.32 5.14
C THR A 88 -4.56 2.29 5.74
N SER A 89 -5.07 1.39 4.91
CA SER A 89 -6.00 0.33 5.34
C SER A 89 -5.33 -1.04 5.44
N SER A 90 -4.22 -1.25 4.73
CA SER A 90 -3.59 -2.55 4.62
C SER A 90 -2.07 -2.44 4.55
N VAL A 91 -1.40 -3.46 5.09
CA VAL A 91 0.05 -3.58 5.08
C VAL A 91 0.46 -5.01 4.75
N GLY A 92 1.57 -5.18 4.05
CA GLY A 92 2.21 -6.48 3.86
C GLY A 92 3.71 -6.35 3.86
N CYS A 93 4.38 -7.25 4.57
CA CYS A 93 5.80 -7.13 4.85
C CYS A 93 6.56 -8.40 4.49
N SER A 94 7.84 -8.25 4.17
CA SER A 94 8.75 -9.38 4.00
C SER A 94 10.19 -8.96 4.32
N ALA A 95 11.02 -9.96 4.61
CA ALA A 95 12.44 -9.78 4.85
C ALA A 95 13.25 -10.87 4.14
N ALA A 96 14.46 -10.54 3.72
CA ALA A 96 15.38 -11.51 3.12
C ALA A 96 16.81 -11.34 3.66
N ASN A 97 17.51 -12.46 3.76
CA ASN A 97 18.96 -12.48 3.94
C ASN A 97 19.63 -12.44 2.56
N CYS A 98 20.46 -11.43 2.34
CA CYS A 98 21.18 -11.18 1.09
C CYS A 98 22.67 -11.53 1.19
N GLY A 99 23.03 -12.40 2.14
CA GLY A 99 24.39 -12.87 2.39
C GLY A 99 25.18 -11.90 3.27
N THR A 100 25.38 -10.67 2.82
CA THR A 100 26.16 -9.65 3.54
C THR A 100 25.31 -8.68 4.35
N PHE A 101 24.00 -8.63 4.10
CA PHE A 101 23.03 -7.80 4.80
C PHE A 101 21.64 -8.46 4.79
N PHE A 102 20.75 -7.98 5.63
CA PHE A 102 19.34 -8.27 5.64
C PHE A 102 18.57 -7.05 5.15
N ILE A 103 17.50 -7.28 4.41
CA ILE A 103 16.56 -6.24 3.97
C ILE A 103 15.19 -6.57 4.55
N TYR A 104 14.51 -5.55 5.06
CA TYR A 104 13.13 -5.60 5.55
C TYR A 104 12.33 -4.58 4.76
N ILE A 105 11.17 -4.98 4.24
CA ILE A 105 10.26 -4.10 3.51
C ILE A 105 8.85 -4.31 4.05
N CYS A 106 8.14 -3.21 4.29
CA CYS A 106 6.69 -3.20 4.41
C CYS A 106 6.11 -2.33 3.30
N LEU A 107 5.10 -2.85 2.62
CA LEU A 107 4.30 -2.14 1.64
C LEU A 107 2.96 -1.77 2.26
N TYR A 108 2.54 -0.53 2.03
CA TYR A 108 1.33 0.03 2.60
C TYR A 108 0.36 0.36 1.46
N ALA A 109 -0.86 -0.13 1.55
CA ALA A 109 -1.93 0.31 0.65
C ALA A 109 -2.41 1.67 1.12
N THR A 110 -1.76 2.70 0.61
CA THR A 110 -2.17 4.09 0.73
C THR A 110 -2.99 4.47 -0.50
N ILE A 111 -4.00 5.32 -0.32
CA ILE A 111 -4.49 6.10 -1.45
C ILE A 111 -3.33 7.06 -1.80
N PRO A 112 -2.89 7.16 -3.08
CA PRO A 112 -1.83 8.07 -3.42
C PRO A 112 -2.30 9.49 -3.08
N ASN A 113 -1.60 10.14 -2.16
CA ASN A 113 -1.80 11.56 -1.93
C ASN A 113 -0.43 12.25 -1.89
N PRO A 114 -0.18 13.24 -2.76
CA PRO A 114 1.02 14.07 -2.76
C PRO A 114 1.05 15.10 -1.60
N GLN A 115 0.46 14.76 -0.44
CA GLN A 115 0.43 15.70 0.68
C GLN A 115 1.84 15.86 1.28
N PRO A 116 2.20 17.07 1.72
CA PRO A 116 3.36 17.24 2.56
C PRO A 116 3.26 16.32 3.78
N LEU A 117 4.41 15.89 4.30
CA LEU A 117 4.48 14.96 5.44
C LEU A 117 4.00 15.58 6.76
N ASP A 118 3.53 16.82 6.74
CA ASP A 118 3.13 17.61 7.90
C ASP A 118 1.82 17.13 8.53
N GLN A 119 0.88 16.62 7.76
CA GLN A 119 -0.44 16.17 8.24
C GLN A 119 -0.77 14.74 7.77
N PRO A 120 -0.09 13.71 8.31
CA PRO A 120 -0.31 12.32 7.92
C PRO A 120 -1.70 11.79 8.32
N TYR A 121 -2.43 12.50 9.18
CA TYR A 121 -3.78 12.19 9.58
C TYR A 121 -4.55 13.46 9.92
N LYS A 122 -5.88 13.39 9.92
CA LYS A 122 -6.74 14.49 10.36
C LYS A 122 -6.86 14.52 11.89
N GLU A 123 -6.66 15.69 12.49
CA GLU A 123 -6.92 15.91 13.91
C GLU A 123 -8.42 15.80 14.24
N SER A 124 -8.72 15.31 15.45
CA SER A 124 -10.09 15.19 15.93
C SER A 124 -10.70 16.58 16.17
N VAL A 125 -11.98 16.72 15.81
CA VAL A 125 -12.77 17.93 16.10
C VAL A 125 -13.44 17.84 17.48
N SER A 126 -13.68 16.63 17.99
CA SER A 126 -14.33 16.39 19.29
C SER A 126 -13.35 16.04 20.42
N ASN A 127 -12.04 16.05 20.14
CA ASN A 127 -11.00 15.51 21.00
C ASN A 127 -11.24 14.02 21.36
N SER A 128 -11.81 13.25 20.44
CA SER A 128 -12.03 11.82 20.56
C SER A 128 -11.62 11.06 19.30
N SER A 129 -11.38 9.76 19.46
CA SER A 129 -11.08 8.91 18.30
C SER A 129 -12.34 8.61 17.50
N CYS A 130 -12.17 8.34 16.21
CA CYS A 130 -13.24 7.86 15.32
C CYS A 130 -14.33 8.88 14.93
N ASP A 131 -14.08 10.20 15.02
CA ASP A 131 -15.01 11.26 14.58
C ASP A 131 -15.55 11.04 13.15
N ASP A 132 -14.68 10.56 12.26
CA ASP A 132 -14.99 10.36 10.84
C ASP A 132 -15.50 8.94 10.53
N CYS A 133 -15.83 8.13 11.54
CA CYS A 133 -16.27 6.73 11.34
C CYS A 133 -17.30 6.24 12.39
N PRO A 134 -18.43 6.95 12.55
CA PRO A 134 -19.49 6.52 13.46
C PRO A 134 -19.98 5.10 13.11
N GLY A 135 -20.11 4.24 14.11
CA GLY A 135 -20.53 2.84 13.93
C GLY A 135 -19.43 1.88 13.48
N HIS A 136 -18.25 2.38 13.12
CA HIS A 136 -17.11 1.57 12.65
C HIS A 136 -15.84 1.77 13.49
N CYS A 137 -15.97 2.35 14.67
CA CYS A 137 -14.88 2.46 15.62
C CYS A 137 -14.65 1.13 16.32
N ASN A 138 -13.46 0.55 16.16
CA ASN A 138 -13.05 -0.59 16.95
C ASN A 138 -12.87 -0.17 18.41
N ALA A 139 -13.66 -0.75 19.32
CA ALA A 139 -13.68 -0.36 20.73
C ALA A 139 -12.35 -0.61 21.47
N SER A 140 -11.54 -1.56 21.01
CA SER A 140 -10.27 -1.92 21.65
C SER A 140 -9.10 -1.06 21.15
N THR A 141 -9.09 -0.73 19.86
CA THR A 141 -7.96 0.01 19.25
C THR A 141 -8.25 1.49 19.05
N HIS A 142 -9.52 1.91 19.16
CA HIS A 142 -9.96 3.27 18.83
C HIS A 142 -9.60 3.70 17.39
N LEU A 143 -9.65 2.76 16.46
CA LEU A 143 -9.35 2.97 15.04
C LEU A 143 -10.59 2.63 14.19
N CYS A 144 -10.73 3.30 13.05
CA CYS A 144 -11.79 3.02 12.10
C CYS A 144 -11.53 1.68 11.39
N ASP A 145 -12.35 0.66 11.62
CA ASP A 145 -12.21 -0.66 11.02
C ASP A 145 -13.13 -0.83 9.81
N TYR A 146 -12.52 -0.85 8.62
CA TYR A 146 -13.17 -1.08 7.34
C TYR A 146 -12.77 -2.41 6.71
N GLY A 147 -12.35 -3.40 7.51
CA GLY A 147 -12.01 -4.71 6.97
C GLY A 147 -10.68 -4.76 6.21
N GLY A 148 -9.87 -3.71 6.24
CA GLY A 148 -8.63 -3.64 5.47
C GLY A 148 -8.84 -3.44 3.96
N LEU A 149 -10.04 -3.02 3.55
CA LEU A 149 -10.42 -2.90 2.14
C LEU A 149 -9.44 -2.02 1.35
N ILE A 150 -9.00 -2.52 0.20
CA ILE A 150 -8.20 -1.80 -0.78
C ILE A 150 -9.05 -1.66 -2.03
N CYS A 151 -9.23 -0.43 -2.51
CA CYS A 151 -9.87 -0.20 -3.80
C CYS A 151 -8.80 -0.24 -4.89
N LEU A 152 -9.08 -0.97 -5.96
CA LEU A 152 -8.20 -1.18 -7.11
C LEU A 152 -8.68 -0.36 -8.33
N SER A 153 -7.82 -0.29 -9.35
CA SER A 153 -7.99 0.43 -10.61
C SER A 153 -8.38 1.92 -10.53
N GLY A 154 -7.83 2.68 -9.58
CA GLY A 154 -8.16 4.10 -9.36
C GLY A 154 -9.51 4.36 -8.68
N SER A 155 -10.25 3.30 -8.32
CA SER A 155 -11.51 3.37 -7.57
C SER A 155 -11.31 3.96 -6.18
N LYS A 156 -12.35 4.66 -5.69
CA LYS A 156 -12.36 5.29 -4.36
C LYS A 156 -13.16 4.46 -3.37
N LEU A 157 -12.70 4.43 -2.13
CA LEU A 157 -13.50 3.87 -1.05
C LEU A 157 -14.64 4.82 -0.74
N ASN A 158 -15.87 4.34 -0.84
CA ASN A 158 -17.04 5.05 -0.37
C ASN A 158 -17.11 4.91 1.15
N MET A 159 -16.94 6.02 1.86
CA MET A 159 -16.94 6.03 3.33
C MET A 159 -18.35 5.92 3.94
N THR A 160 -19.40 5.95 3.11
CA THR A 160 -20.80 5.77 3.54
C THR A 160 -21.26 4.33 3.35
N THR A 161 -20.96 3.73 2.19
CA THR A 161 -21.38 2.35 1.88
C THR A 161 -20.31 1.31 2.21
N TYR A 162 -19.09 1.74 2.49
CA TYR A 162 -17.94 0.87 2.79
C TYR A 162 -17.62 -0.12 1.66
N THR A 163 -17.87 0.31 0.43
CA THR A 163 -17.55 -0.41 -0.79
C THR A 163 -16.63 0.43 -1.66
N CYS A 164 -15.84 -0.23 -2.50
CA CYS A 164 -15.12 0.48 -3.53
C CYS A 164 -16.09 0.89 -4.66
N ASP A 165 -16.10 2.19 -4.97
CA ASP A 165 -16.89 2.72 -6.08
C ASP A 165 -16.14 2.42 -7.39
N CYS A 166 -16.50 1.29 -8.03
CA CYS A 166 -15.88 0.81 -9.27
C CYS A 166 -16.32 1.65 -10.47
N VAL A 167 -15.90 2.92 -10.52
CA VAL A 167 -16.27 3.84 -11.59
C VAL A 167 -15.19 3.82 -12.68
N SER A 168 -15.46 3.07 -13.75
CA SER A 168 -14.73 3.22 -15.02
C SER A 168 -15.59 4.04 -15.98
N THR A 169 -15.17 5.28 -16.26
CA THR A 169 -15.85 6.16 -17.22
C THR A 169 -15.61 5.76 -18.67
N VAL A 170 -14.60 4.92 -18.93
CA VAL A 170 -14.18 4.51 -20.26
C VAL A 170 -14.86 3.19 -20.68
N LEU A 171 -15.03 2.26 -19.73
CA LEU A 171 -15.65 0.94 -19.99
C LEU A 171 -16.42 0.45 -18.75
N PRO A 172 -17.73 0.72 -18.66
CA PRO A 172 -18.58 0.24 -17.56
C PRO A 172 -18.54 -1.29 -17.43
N GLY A 173 -18.43 -1.81 -16.20
CA GLY A 173 -18.40 -3.26 -15.92
C GLY A 173 -17.03 -3.93 -16.00
N THR A 174 -15.99 -3.21 -16.42
CA THR A 174 -14.59 -3.71 -16.49
C THR A 174 -14.01 -4.03 -15.13
N TYR A 175 -14.44 -3.33 -14.08
CA TYR A 175 -14.01 -3.57 -12.71
C TYR A 175 -15.21 -3.94 -11.87
N SER A 176 -15.10 -5.03 -11.11
CA SER A 176 -16.20 -5.54 -10.28
C SER A 176 -15.66 -6.24 -9.03
N GLY A 177 -16.57 -6.62 -8.14
CA GLY A 177 -16.23 -7.18 -6.83
C GLY A 177 -15.97 -6.09 -5.79
N SER A 178 -15.77 -6.51 -4.54
CA SER A 178 -15.63 -5.61 -3.39
C SER A 178 -14.42 -4.67 -3.48
N GLU A 179 -13.36 -5.09 -4.18
CA GLU A 179 -12.10 -4.36 -4.34
C GLU A 179 -11.99 -3.63 -5.70
N CYS A 180 -12.99 -3.73 -6.58
CA CYS A 180 -12.90 -3.24 -7.97
C CYS A 180 -11.74 -3.87 -8.77
N SER A 181 -11.52 -5.16 -8.58
CA SER A 181 -10.61 -5.96 -9.39
C SER A 181 -11.08 -6.04 -10.84
N LEU A 182 -10.13 -6.24 -11.77
CA LEU A 182 -10.44 -6.44 -13.18
C LEU A 182 -11.38 -7.63 -13.37
N ASN A 183 -12.55 -7.38 -13.95
CA ASN A 183 -13.55 -8.37 -14.26
C ASN A 183 -13.26 -8.98 -15.64
N CYS A 184 -12.64 -10.14 -15.65
CA CYS A 184 -12.31 -10.87 -16.87
C CYS A 184 -13.45 -11.81 -17.33
N VAL A 185 -14.63 -11.80 -16.69
CA VAL A 185 -15.72 -12.75 -16.96
C VAL A 185 -16.62 -12.27 -18.11
N GLY A 186 -16.71 -13.07 -19.18
CA GLY A 186 -17.70 -12.88 -20.25
C GLY A 186 -17.26 -12.02 -21.43
N THR A 187 -16.04 -11.51 -21.46
CA THR A 187 -15.50 -10.80 -22.64
C THR A 187 -14.78 -11.78 -23.56
N ASN A 188 -15.40 -12.10 -24.71
CA ASN A 188 -14.67 -12.59 -25.87
C ASN A 188 -13.89 -11.44 -26.57
N ASP A 189 -13.37 -10.48 -25.79
CA ASP A 189 -13.08 -9.13 -26.29
C ASP A 189 -11.69 -8.61 -25.90
N ILE A 190 -10.85 -8.50 -26.94
CA ILE A 190 -9.90 -7.46 -27.40
C ILE A 190 -9.13 -6.59 -26.37
N ASN A 191 -9.49 -6.50 -25.09
CA ASN A 191 -8.78 -5.70 -24.11
C ASN A 191 -7.35 -6.25 -23.88
N PRO A 192 -6.29 -5.52 -24.28
CA PRO A 192 -4.91 -6.01 -24.20
C PRO A 192 -4.42 -6.30 -22.77
N GLU A 193 -5.18 -5.88 -21.73
CA GLU A 193 -4.93 -6.24 -20.33
C GLU A 193 -5.48 -7.62 -19.96
N CYS A 194 -6.65 -8.01 -20.48
CA CYS A 194 -7.23 -9.34 -20.23
C CYS A 194 -6.60 -10.43 -21.11
N SER A 195 -6.23 -10.10 -22.35
CA SER A 195 -5.68 -11.06 -23.33
C SER A 195 -4.34 -11.69 -22.93
N ARG A 196 -3.68 -11.23 -21.85
CA ARG A 196 -2.41 -11.78 -21.37
C ARG A 196 -2.50 -12.73 -20.19
N SER A 197 -3.66 -12.88 -19.55
CA SER A 197 -3.82 -13.87 -18.48
C SER A 197 -4.39 -15.17 -19.04
N GLN A 198 -3.52 -16.09 -19.48
CA GLN A 198 -3.95 -17.46 -19.71
C GLN A 198 -4.05 -18.17 -18.35
N ASN A 199 -5.23 -18.73 -18.04
CA ASN A 199 -5.60 -19.59 -16.89
C ASN A 199 -6.56 -19.01 -15.83
N ASN A 200 -7.54 -18.15 -16.16
CA ASN A 200 -8.62 -17.73 -15.24
C ASN A 200 -8.19 -17.12 -13.89
N THR A 201 -6.89 -16.97 -13.67
CA THR A 201 -6.27 -16.13 -12.66
C THR A 201 -5.89 -14.86 -13.39
N CYS A 202 -6.61 -13.76 -13.15
CA CYS A 202 -6.17 -12.45 -13.64
C CYS A 202 -4.89 -12.07 -12.86
N VAL A 203 -3.77 -12.71 -13.21
CA VAL A 203 -2.44 -12.21 -12.88
C VAL A 203 -2.25 -11.07 -13.86
N ILE A 204 -2.21 -9.85 -13.32
CA ILE A 204 -1.85 -8.66 -14.09
C ILE A 204 -0.40 -8.86 -14.55
N ILE A 205 -0.22 -9.41 -15.75
CA ILE A 205 1.08 -9.49 -16.44
C ILE A 205 1.19 -8.24 -17.30
N PHE A 206 1.76 -7.18 -16.74
CA PHE A 206 2.25 -6.08 -17.56
C PHE A 206 3.47 -6.54 -18.37
N TYR A 207 3.49 -6.12 -19.63
CA TYR A 207 4.56 -6.37 -20.60
C TYR A 207 5.93 -6.05 -19.99
N PHE A 208 6.75 -7.08 -19.76
CA PHE A 208 8.19 -6.93 -20.00
C PHE A 208 8.38 -6.97 -21.52
N SER A 209 8.08 -5.87 -22.21
CA SER A 209 8.52 -5.73 -23.59
C SER A 209 10.04 -5.61 -23.59
N ARG A 210 10.70 -6.77 -23.75
CA ARG A 210 11.99 -6.99 -24.44
C ARG A 210 12.85 -5.73 -24.56
N MET A 211 13.61 -5.38 -23.52
CA MET A 211 14.93 -4.84 -23.78
C MET A 211 15.83 -6.04 -24.02
N ARG A 212 15.95 -6.42 -25.30
CA ARG A 212 17.10 -7.19 -25.76
C ARG A 212 18.32 -6.36 -25.38
N TRP A 213 19.10 -6.86 -24.43
CA TRP A 213 20.49 -6.47 -24.32
C TRP A 213 21.15 -7.00 -25.59
N ASN A 214 21.36 -6.11 -26.57
CA ASN A 214 22.31 -6.41 -27.63
C ASN A 214 23.69 -6.58 -26.97
N GLN A 215 24.39 -7.61 -27.45
CA GLN A 215 25.72 -8.05 -27.07
C GLN A 215 26.75 -6.92 -27.05
#